data_AF-A0AAI8VS02-F1
#
_entry.id   AF-A0AAI8VS02-F1
#
_cell.length_a   1.000
_cell.length_b   1.000
_cell.length_c   1.000
_cell.angle_alpha   90.00
_cell.angle_beta   90.00
_cell.angle_gamma   90.00
#
_symmetry.space_group_name_H-M   'P 1'
#
loop_
_entity.id
_entity.type
_entity.pdbx_description
1 polymer ?
#
loop_
_entity_poly.entity_id
_entity_poly.type
_entity_poly.pdbx_seq_one_letter_code
_entity_poly.pdbx_strand_id
1 'polypeptide(L)'
;MDPSTRRRRGRSRSEQSTSSDGSDSCSDSDDYDTTDIAVYKAYEEKEMTDDASGTQAARRSLEPSVVWAASVFDVGAQKRRDKKKPVAIYYSDSPHEISIFTPDKNGLQDSSTDSGRQRYDDGSVRPSWSGRVFEVSCNALAHLPHEQKPGWPRLEDAQVEMLKFEKISSSSIVVKSPFLYSGLRALARYYPSFWGQPAGDLLNQQATRAADVSGEITIHEPWGFLLHHFMEMEAFIQSTSEDSPWISANASAAEKDAFQLEREHIQHLYDFVKPRYEAQVLPCTKLLEATPPKMIPFDMLWYVFAPGTDVYLQQTGLLPQVCVVTRVSSDLDDEGSHGSRFSQRRREYWNLELWYLDSDGQSITRRSRTCRIRTYPGVEELICLDVCPVDVWDKHDNFG
;
A
#
# COMPACT_ATOMS: atom_id res chain seq x y z
N MET A 1 3.91 -64.56 14.87
CA MET A 1 4.60 -64.93 16.12
C MET A 1 6.10 -64.88 15.89
N ASP A 2 6.87 -64.77 16.96
CA ASP A 2 8.34 -64.67 17.01
C ASP A 2 9.02 -63.43 16.37
N PRO A 3 10.19 -62.99 16.90
CA PRO A 3 10.29 -61.58 17.25
C PRO A 3 11.62 -60.84 16.95
N SER A 4 11.52 -59.51 17.05
CA SER A 4 12.57 -58.51 17.30
C SER A 4 14.05 -58.95 17.38
N THR A 5 14.79 -58.80 16.28
CA THR A 5 16.26 -58.92 16.30
C THR A 5 16.94 -57.63 16.75
N ARG A 6 17.57 -57.68 17.93
CA ARG A 6 18.25 -56.56 18.61
C ARG A 6 19.59 -56.22 17.93
N ARG A 7 19.74 -55.04 17.29
CA ARG A 7 21.05 -54.51 16.86
C ARG A 7 21.49 -53.27 17.66
N ARG A 8 22.81 -53.09 17.75
CA ARG A 8 23.56 -52.17 18.63
C ARG A 8 24.78 -51.66 17.85
N ARG A 9 25.39 -50.56 18.31
CA ARG A 9 26.41 -49.72 17.63
C ARG A 9 25.78 -48.65 16.70
N GLY A 10 26.39 -47.49 16.50
CA GLY A 10 27.69 -47.02 17.00
C GLY A 10 27.70 -45.50 17.25
N ARG A 11 28.42 -45.06 18.29
CA ARG A 11 28.62 -43.65 18.64
C ARG A 11 30.01 -43.22 18.18
N SER A 12 30.11 -42.69 16.96
CA SER A 12 31.35 -42.12 16.44
C SER A 12 31.49 -40.66 16.85
N ARG A 13 32.73 -40.21 17.07
CA ARG A 13 33.08 -38.88 17.60
C ARG A 13 34.28 -38.37 16.82
N SER A 14 34.17 -37.17 16.29
CA SER A 14 35.26 -36.32 15.78
C SER A 14 34.94 -34.90 16.28
N GLU A 15 35.77 -34.22 17.07
CA GLU A 15 37.17 -33.83 16.76
C GLU A 15 37.14 -32.98 15.49
N GLN A 16 36.75 -31.71 15.61
CA GLN A 16 37.61 -30.57 16.01
C GLN A 16 38.85 -30.43 15.12
N SER A 17 38.90 -29.32 14.38
CA SER A 17 40.10 -28.72 13.83
C SER A 17 39.89 -27.21 13.81
N THR A 18 40.86 -26.46 14.31
CA THR A 18 40.72 -25.02 14.62
C THR A 18 41.73 -24.20 13.83
N SER A 19 41.25 -23.35 12.92
CA SER A 19 41.98 -22.25 12.27
C SER A 19 40.97 -21.39 11.51
N SER A 20 41.15 -20.08 11.35
CA SER A 20 42.11 -19.16 12.02
C SER A 20 41.58 -17.72 11.91
N ASP A 21 42.18 -16.78 12.65
CA ASP A 21 41.80 -15.37 12.63
C ASP A 21 41.88 -14.72 11.23
N GLY A 22 40.99 -13.75 11.02
CA GLY A 22 40.84 -12.99 9.77
C GLY A 22 39.97 -11.75 10.01
N SER A 23 40.38 -10.91 10.97
CA SER A 23 39.60 -9.78 11.48
C SER A 23 39.91 -8.48 10.71
N ASP A 24 39.43 -8.36 9.48
CA ASP A 24 39.47 -7.09 8.75
C ASP A 24 38.30 -6.18 9.17
N SER A 25 38.61 -5.18 9.99
CA SER A 25 37.63 -4.20 10.51
C SER A 25 37.46 -3.03 9.54
N CYS A 26 36.78 -3.26 8.41
CA CYS A 26 36.35 -2.18 7.52
C CYS A 26 35.48 -1.18 8.31
N SER A 27 36.01 0.03 8.48
CA SER A 27 35.38 1.09 9.26
C SER A 27 34.82 2.15 8.31
N ASP A 28 33.93 1.73 7.42
CA ASP A 28 33.35 2.61 6.41
C ASP A 28 32.24 3.47 7.00
N SER A 29 32.45 4.78 6.93
CA SER A 29 31.57 5.81 7.43
C SER A 29 30.47 6.14 6.42
N ASP A 30 29.51 5.22 6.27
CA ASP A 30 28.34 5.37 5.42
C ASP A 30 27.30 6.31 6.05
N ASP A 31 27.66 7.58 6.17
CA ASP A 31 26.81 8.70 6.62
C ASP A 31 25.85 9.11 5.48
N TYR A 32 25.10 8.13 4.96
CA TYR A 32 24.10 8.35 3.92
C TYR A 32 22.91 9.07 4.52
N ASP A 33 22.86 10.36 4.21
CA ASP A 33 21.74 11.29 4.35
C ASP A 33 20.41 10.53 4.17
N THR A 34 19.67 10.40 5.28
CA THR A 34 18.40 9.67 5.27
C THR A 34 17.36 10.64 4.76
N THR A 35 16.98 10.49 3.49
CA THR A 35 16.00 11.37 2.83
C THR A 35 14.76 11.56 3.70
N ASP A 36 14.67 12.71 4.36
CA ASP A 36 13.53 13.07 5.19
C ASP A 36 12.27 13.00 4.35
N ILE A 37 11.26 12.27 4.84
CA ILE A 37 10.03 12.00 4.08
C ILE A 37 9.07 13.21 4.21
N ALA A 38 9.55 14.37 3.78
CA ALA A 38 8.77 15.58 3.54
C ALA A 38 8.11 15.48 2.14
N VAL A 39 7.15 14.56 1.99
CA VAL A 39 6.55 14.17 0.70
C VAL A 39 5.04 14.48 0.64
N TYR A 40 4.61 15.63 1.18
CA TYR A 40 3.21 16.08 1.10
C TYR A 40 3.03 17.55 0.63
N LYS A 41 4.02 18.09 -0.08
CA LYS A 41 4.04 19.48 -0.57
C LYS A 41 3.40 19.72 -1.94
N ALA A 42 2.64 18.76 -2.47
CA ALA A 42 2.19 18.71 -3.88
C ALA A 42 0.69 19.03 -4.09
N TYR A 43 -0.02 19.50 -3.07
CA TYR A 43 -1.39 20.02 -3.20
C TYR A 43 -1.35 21.55 -3.14
N GLU A 44 -1.05 22.21 -4.27
CA GLU A 44 -1.34 23.64 -4.42
C GLU A 44 -2.85 23.86 -4.49
N GLU A 45 -3.34 24.89 -3.80
CA GLU A 45 -4.74 25.30 -3.87
C GLU A 45 -5.06 25.78 -5.28
N LYS A 46 -5.94 25.07 -5.96
CA LYS A 46 -6.39 25.44 -7.30
C LYS A 46 -7.41 26.58 -7.18
N GLU A 47 -6.93 27.82 -7.22
CA GLU A 47 -7.73 29.05 -7.07
C GLU A 47 -9.05 28.96 -7.87
N MET A 48 -10.15 28.83 -7.13
CA MET A 48 -11.48 28.67 -7.71
C MET A 48 -12.11 30.06 -7.86
N THR A 49 -12.11 30.57 -9.10
CA THR A 49 -12.58 31.93 -9.41
C THR A 49 -14.02 32.16 -8.96
N ASP A 50 -14.24 33.19 -8.14
CA ASP A 50 -15.56 33.60 -7.64
C ASP A 50 -16.51 34.00 -8.78
N ASP A 51 -17.68 33.35 -8.82
CA ASP A 51 -18.86 33.86 -9.52
C ASP A 51 -20.11 33.55 -8.67
N ALA A 52 -20.62 34.57 -7.97
CA ALA A 52 -21.49 34.38 -6.81
C ALA A 52 -22.96 34.72 -7.09
N SER A 53 -23.83 33.70 -7.15
CA SER A 53 -25.17 33.73 -6.52
C SER A 53 -25.93 32.39 -6.70
N GLY A 54 -26.24 31.69 -5.60
CA GLY A 54 -27.03 30.44 -5.64
C GLY A 54 -27.45 29.96 -4.26
N THR A 55 -28.75 29.84 -4.02
CA THR A 55 -29.33 29.58 -2.69
C THR A 55 -29.01 28.16 -2.18
N GLN A 56 -28.59 28.04 -0.92
CA GLN A 56 -28.06 26.80 -0.35
C GLN A 56 -28.87 26.33 0.86
N ALA A 57 -29.41 25.11 0.79
CA ALA A 57 -30.04 24.42 1.92
C ALA A 57 -29.81 22.90 1.80
N ALA A 58 -29.93 22.18 2.92
CA ALA A 58 -29.69 20.74 3.01
C ALA A 58 -28.26 20.25 2.68
N ARG A 59 -27.23 21.09 2.88
CA ARG A 59 -25.89 20.55 3.18
C ARG A 59 -25.94 19.78 4.50
N ARG A 60 -25.99 18.45 4.41
CA ARG A 60 -25.30 17.59 5.39
C ARG A 60 -23.85 18.07 5.46
N SER A 61 -23.18 17.89 6.60
CA SER A 61 -21.72 17.91 6.62
C SER A 61 -21.24 16.74 5.75
N LEU A 62 -21.00 17.02 4.48
CA LEU A 62 -20.36 16.07 3.57
C LEU A 62 -18.99 15.80 4.16
N GLU A 63 -18.76 14.57 4.62
CA GLU A 63 -17.40 14.19 4.96
C GLU A 63 -16.54 14.33 3.69
N PRO A 64 -15.34 14.90 3.79
CA PRO A 64 -14.48 15.05 2.63
C PRO A 64 -14.15 13.66 2.06
N SER A 65 -14.06 13.58 0.73
CA SER A 65 -13.83 12.31 0.03
C SER A 65 -12.57 11.59 0.49
N VAL A 66 -11.56 12.35 0.93
CA VAL A 66 -10.32 11.87 1.54
C VAL A 66 -10.25 12.40 2.96
N VAL A 67 -9.88 11.54 3.91
CA VAL A 67 -9.54 11.94 5.30
C VAL A 67 -8.20 11.34 5.67
N TRP A 68 -7.35 12.12 6.33
CA TRP A 68 -6.12 11.67 6.98
C TRP A 68 -6.40 11.27 8.42
N ALA A 69 -5.87 10.13 8.87
CA ALA A 69 -6.12 9.58 10.19
C ALA A 69 -4.80 9.14 10.88
N ALA A 70 -4.27 9.97 11.77
CA ALA A 70 -3.06 9.65 12.53
C ALA A 70 -3.41 9.04 13.90
N SER A 71 -3.15 7.74 14.08
CA SER A 71 -3.31 7.04 15.36
C SER A 71 -2.08 7.29 16.24
N VAL A 72 -2.23 8.09 17.30
CA VAL A 72 -1.11 8.53 18.15
C VAL A 72 -0.91 7.60 19.34
N PHE A 73 0.31 7.12 19.53
CA PHE A 73 0.75 6.25 20.64
C PHE A 73 1.76 6.98 21.52
N ASP A 74 1.72 6.71 22.83
CA ASP A 74 2.66 7.28 23.80
C ASP A 74 3.90 6.39 24.02
N VAL A 75 5.08 7.00 23.88
CA VAL A 75 6.40 6.42 24.19
C VAL A 75 6.47 5.87 25.62
N GLY A 76 5.87 6.57 26.59
CA GLY A 76 5.80 6.17 27.99
C GLY A 76 4.95 4.91 28.22
N ALA A 77 3.83 4.80 27.50
CA ALA A 77 2.91 3.67 27.56
C ALA A 77 3.44 2.42 26.87
N GLN A 78 4.09 2.53 25.70
CA GLN A 78 4.60 1.37 24.95
C GLN A 78 5.60 0.54 25.77
N LYS A 79 6.44 1.19 26.57
CA LYS A 79 7.40 0.54 27.48
C LYS A 79 6.74 -0.35 28.56
N ARG A 80 5.43 -0.18 28.82
CA ARG A 80 4.68 -0.91 29.85
C ARG A 80 3.98 -2.18 29.36
N ARG A 81 4.18 -2.60 28.09
CA ARG A 81 3.61 -3.80 27.42
C ARG A 81 2.07 -3.87 27.28
N ASP A 82 1.29 -3.20 28.12
CA ASP A 82 -0.16 -3.42 28.28
C ASP A 82 -1.09 -2.70 27.28
N LYS A 83 -0.60 -1.89 26.33
CA LYS A 83 -1.47 -1.09 25.43
C LYS A 83 -1.11 -1.21 23.96
N LYS A 84 -1.91 -2.01 23.24
CA LYS A 84 -1.99 -2.02 21.76
C LYS A 84 -2.93 -0.94 21.16
N LYS A 85 -3.53 -0.09 21.99
CA LYS A 85 -4.49 0.94 21.56
C LYS A 85 -3.79 2.29 21.43
N PRO A 86 -4.13 3.13 20.43
CA PRO A 86 -3.70 4.53 20.40
C PRO A 86 -4.27 5.27 21.63
N VAL A 87 -3.59 6.35 22.01
CA VAL A 87 -4.00 7.23 23.10
C VAL A 87 -4.98 8.30 22.61
N ALA A 88 -4.84 8.73 21.36
CA ALA A 88 -5.78 9.58 20.64
C ALA A 88 -5.70 9.30 19.12
N ILE A 89 -6.69 9.77 18.36
CA ILE A 89 -6.67 9.76 16.89
C ILE A 89 -6.84 11.21 16.41
N TYR A 90 -5.98 11.65 15.50
CA TYR A 90 -6.14 12.91 14.79
C TYR A 90 -6.81 12.67 13.43
N TYR A 91 -7.69 13.58 13.02
CA TYR A 91 -8.38 13.54 11.73
C TYR A 91 -8.31 14.89 11.03
N SER A 92 -7.76 14.90 9.81
CA SER A 92 -7.68 16.07 8.92
C SER A 92 -8.30 15.78 7.55
N ASP A 93 -8.78 16.82 6.88
CA ASP A 93 -9.32 16.78 5.51
C ASP A 93 -8.24 17.00 4.43
N SER A 94 -7.08 17.49 4.85
CA SER A 94 -6.01 18.00 4.02
C SER A 94 -4.69 17.29 4.34
N PRO A 95 -3.76 17.18 3.37
CA PRO A 95 -2.47 16.52 3.53
C PRO A 95 -1.52 17.35 4.39
N HIS A 96 -1.80 17.43 5.69
CA HIS A 96 -0.91 18.06 6.66
C HIS A 96 0.44 17.34 6.62
N GLU A 97 1.52 18.09 6.31
CA GLU A 97 2.88 17.65 6.60
C GLU A 97 2.99 17.48 8.12
N ILE A 98 2.77 16.25 8.62
CA ILE A 98 3.14 15.83 9.98
C ILE A 98 4.67 15.74 10.02
N SER A 99 5.29 16.92 9.92
CA SER A 99 6.73 17.10 9.88
C SER A 99 7.34 16.76 11.23
N ILE A 100 8.63 16.42 11.24
CA ILE A 100 9.41 16.30 12.48
C ILE A 100 9.77 17.73 12.94
N PHE A 101 8.74 18.45 13.38
CA PHE A 101 8.74 19.75 14.05
C PHE A 101 9.72 20.81 13.52
N THR A 102 9.30 21.59 12.52
CA THR A 102 9.82 22.95 12.29
C THR A 102 8.65 23.95 12.25
N PRO A 103 8.69 25.11 12.94
CA PRO A 103 7.48 25.90 13.23
C PRO A 103 7.28 27.18 12.40
N ASP A 104 6.05 27.41 11.91
CA ASP A 104 5.43 28.76 11.78
C ASP A 104 3.86 28.67 11.72
N LYS A 105 3.10 29.78 11.52
CA LYS A 105 1.77 29.97 12.18
C LYS A 105 0.57 30.56 11.38
N ASN A 106 -0.65 30.31 11.91
CA ASN A 106 -2.00 30.96 11.70
C ASN A 106 -2.78 30.53 10.43
N GLY A 107 -4.13 30.49 10.30
CA GLY A 107 -5.31 30.80 11.18
C GLY A 107 -6.34 31.74 10.45
N LEU A 108 -7.69 31.69 10.55
CA LEU A 108 -8.71 30.96 11.36
C LEU A 108 -10.15 31.06 10.70
N GLN A 109 -11.25 30.58 11.32
CA GLN A 109 -12.67 30.59 10.82
C GLN A 109 -13.72 31.23 11.78
N ASP A 110 -14.93 31.59 11.29
CA ASP A 110 -16.24 31.49 12.03
C ASP A 110 -17.52 31.58 11.11
N SER A 111 -18.76 31.46 11.63
CA SER A 111 -19.97 31.04 10.86
C SER A 111 -21.39 31.53 11.30
N SER A 112 -22.39 31.49 10.40
CA SER A 112 -23.87 31.73 10.62
C SER A 112 -24.72 31.47 9.32
N THR A 113 -26.08 31.39 9.21
CA THR A 113 -27.24 30.89 10.03
C THR A 113 -28.53 30.73 9.18
N ASP A 114 -29.49 29.88 9.62
CA ASP A 114 -30.94 29.75 9.25
C ASP A 114 -31.36 29.22 7.83
N SER A 115 -32.67 29.00 7.60
CA SER A 115 -33.17 27.76 6.95
C SER A 115 -34.46 27.82 6.09
N GLY A 116 -34.65 26.82 5.21
CA GLY A 116 -35.83 26.62 4.34
C GLY A 116 -36.00 25.19 3.80
N ARG A 117 -37.19 24.83 3.26
CA ARG A 117 -37.59 23.45 2.86
C ARG A 117 -38.03 23.35 1.38
N GLN A 118 -37.81 22.19 0.74
CA GLN A 118 -38.49 21.81 -0.50
C GLN A 118 -38.70 20.27 -0.62
N ARG A 119 -39.47 19.80 -1.61
CA ARG A 119 -39.85 18.39 -1.88
C ARG A 119 -39.48 17.97 -3.30
N TYR A 120 -39.31 16.67 -3.53
CA TYR A 120 -39.21 16.02 -4.84
C TYR A 120 -40.16 14.81 -4.92
N ASP A 121 -40.51 14.40 -6.13
CA ASP A 121 -41.35 13.22 -6.41
C ASP A 121 -41.04 12.65 -7.82
N ASP A 122 -40.16 11.64 -7.87
CA ASP A 122 -40.11 10.59 -8.89
C ASP A 122 -39.44 9.35 -8.27
N GLY A 123 -39.83 8.14 -8.67
CA GLY A 123 -39.62 6.90 -7.91
C GLY A 123 -38.23 6.27 -8.00
N SER A 124 -37.32 6.81 -8.83
CA SER A 124 -35.97 6.25 -9.01
C SER A 124 -34.96 6.85 -8.05
N VAL A 125 -34.65 6.13 -6.97
CA VAL A 125 -33.60 6.52 -6.02
C VAL A 125 -32.23 6.35 -6.67
N ARG A 126 -31.62 7.46 -7.10
CA ARG A 126 -30.25 7.47 -7.62
C ARG A 126 -29.25 6.96 -6.56
N PRO A 127 -28.23 6.16 -6.95
CA PRO A 127 -27.12 5.87 -6.06
C PRO A 127 -26.45 7.18 -5.64
N SER A 128 -26.17 7.31 -4.35
CA SER A 128 -25.48 8.47 -3.79
C SER A 128 -24.65 8.05 -2.58
N TRP A 129 -23.46 8.62 -2.47
CA TRP A 129 -22.55 8.45 -1.35
C TRP A 129 -22.41 9.78 -0.61
N SER A 130 -22.22 9.75 0.71
CA SER A 130 -22.12 10.99 1.53
C SER A 130 -21.23 10.85 2.78
N GLY A 131 -20.40 9.81 2.83
CA GLY A 131 -19.29 9.67 3.77
C GLY A 131 -17.96 9.67 3.02
N ARG A 132 -16.85 9.45 3.74
CA ARG A 132 -15.50 9.33 3.16
C ARG A 132 -15.45 8.31 2.02
N VAL A 133 -14.63 8.57 1.00
CA VAL A 133 -14.35 7.60 -0.08
C VAL A 133 -13.24 6.65 0.36
N PHE A 134 -12.15 7.21 0.90
CA PHE A 134 -11.10 6.47 1.60
C PHE A 134 -10.47 7.29 2.73
N GLU A 135 -9.75 6.59 3.61
CA GLU A 135 -9.06 7.17 4.77
C GLU A 135 -7.58 6.79 4.73
N VAL A 136 -6.69 7.78 4.75
CA VAL A 136 -5.24 7.59 4.73
C VAL A 136 -4.75 7.51 6.17
N SER A 137 -4.52 6.30 6.64
CA SER A 137 -4.18 6.00 8.03
C SER A 137 -2.68 5.85 8.25
N CYS A 138 -2.16 6.41 9.33
CA CYS A 138 -0.78 6.15 9.80
C CYS A 138 -0.77 5.98 11.33
N ASN A 139 0.29 5.37 11.86
CA ASN A 139 0.54 5.29 13.29
C ASN A 139 1.67 6.26 13.64
N ALA A 140 1.49 7.11 14.63
CA ALA A 140 2.52 8.03 15.09
C ALA A 140 2.88 7.73 16.56
N LEU A 141 4.15 7.78 16.89
CA LEU A 141 4.68 7.63 18.24
C LEU A 141 5.13 9.00 18.73
N ALA A 142 4.55 9.49 19.83
CA ALA A 142 4.78 10.84 20.33
C ALA A 142 5.05 10.88 21.84
N HIS A 143 5.79 11.90 22.28
CA HIS A 143 5.91 12.24 23.69
C HIS A 143 4.69 13.05 24.14
N LEU A 144 3.73 12.42 24.81
CA LEU A 144 2.59 13.12 25.41
C LEU A 144 2.98 13.78 26.75
N PRO A 145 2.49 14.98 27.07
CA PRO A 145 2.77 15.62 28.35
C PRO A 145 2.11 14.84 29.50
N HIS A 146 2.89 14.57 30.55
CA HIS A 146 2.63 13.53 31.55
C HIS A 146 1.30 13.69 32.34
N GLU A 147 0.70 14.89 32.36
CA GLU A 147 -0.52 15.20 33.11
C GLU A 147 -1.83 14.98 32.32
N GLN A 148 -1.76 14.60 31.03
CA GLN A 148 -2.97 14.38 30.24
C GLN A 148 -3.80 13.18 30.75
N LYS A 149 -5.05 13.45 31.14
CA LYS A 149 -6.00 12.44 31.59
C LYS A 149 -6.31 11.44 30.45
N PRO A 150 -6.39 10.13 30.72
CA PRO A 150 -6.78 9.16 29.72
C PRO A 150 -8.23 9.37 29.29
N GLY A 151 -8.48 9.56 27.98
CA GLY A 151 -9.83 9.74 27.44
C GLY A 151 -10.01 10.87 26.42
N TRP A 152 -8.97 11.27 25.68
CA TRP A 152 -9.11 12.15 24.52
C TRP A 152 -9.46 11.31 23.27
N PRO A 153 -10.69 11.33 22.74
CA PRO A 153 -11.06 10.52 21.57
C PRO A 153 -10.53 11.11 20.26
N ARG A 154 -10.30 12.44 20.22
CA ARG A 154 -9.83 13.22 19.09
C ARG A 154 -8.80 14.25 19.58
N LEU A 155 -7.85 14.60 18.71
CA LEU A 155 -6.98 15.78 18.85
C LEU A 155 -7.45 16.88 17.88
N GLU A 156 -7.36 18.13 18.32
CA GLU A 156 -7.50 19.31 17.46
C GLU A 156 -6.12 19.75 16.91
N ASP A 157 -6.08 20.50 15.80
CA ASP A 157 -4.84 20.81 15.06
C ASP A 157 -3.76 21.47 15.94
N ALA A 158 -4.13 22.50 16.70
CA ALA A 158 -3.25 23.20 17.64
C ALA A 158 -2.71 22.32 18.78
N GLN A 159 -3.22 21.10 18.96
CA GLN A 159 -2.65 20.10 19.86
C GLN A 159 -1.63 19.21 19.15
N VAL A 160 -1.86 18.89 17.87
CA VAL A 160 -0.92 18.15 17.01
C VAL A 160 0.34 18.98 16.77
N GLU A 161 0.19 20.29 16.55
CA GLU A 161 1.30 21.27 16.51
C GLU A 161 2.16 21.28 17.79
N MET A 162 1.65 20.78 18.93
CA MET A 162 2.41 20.66 20.19
C MET A 162 3.05 19.28 20.38
N LEU A 163 2.74 18.28 19.55
CA LEU A 163 3.27 16.93 19.69
C LEU A 163 4.69 16.82 19.12
N LYS A 164 5.59 16.27 19.95
CA LYS A 164 6.91 15.83 19.49
C LYS A 164 6.84 14.36 19.11
N PHE A 165 6.72 14.11 17.82
CA PHE A 165 6.77 12.77 17.23
C PHE A 165 8.21 12.22 17.28
N GLU A 166 8.37 11.05 17.90
CA GLU A 166 9.61 10.25 17.86
C GLU A 166 9.69 9.46 16.55
N LYS A 167 8.54 9.00 16.02
CA LYS A 167 8.42 8.35 14.70
C LYS A 167 6.99 8.38 14.15
N ILE A 168 6.86 8.34 12.82
CA ILE A 168 5.63 7.99 12.09
C ILE A 168 5.86 6.63 11.37
N SER A 169 4.86 5.74 11.34
CA SER A 169 4.88 4.48 10.59
C SER A 169 4.72 4.72 9.09
N SER A 170 4.84 3.66 8.29
CA SER A 170 4.24 3.67 6.96
C SER A 170 2.73 3.98 7.02
N SER A 171 2.23 4.61 5.96
CA SER A 171 0.83 4.93 5.75
C SER A 171 0.09 3.79 5.04
N SER A 172 -1.23 3.76 5.18
CA SER A 172 -2.10 2.82 4.49
C SER A 172 -3.46 3.40 4.15
N ILE A 173 -3.90 3.18 2.91
CA ILE A 173 -5.17 3.65 2.38
C ILE A 173 -6.26 2.64 2.74
N VAL A 174 -7.23 3.06 3.55
CA VAL A 174 -8.37 2.26 3.99
C VAL A 174 -9.58 2.65 3.14
N VAL A 175 -10.03 1.75 2.27
CA VAL A 175 -11.18 2.00 1.39
C VAL A 175 -12.47 1.95 2.21
N LYS A 176 -13.22 3.07 2.21
CA LYS A 176 -14.49 3.19 2.95
C LYS A 176 -15.71 3.14 2.03
N SER A 177 -15.58 3.54 0.76
CA SER A 177 -16.69 3.49 -0.20
C SER A 177 -16.79 2.16 -0.96
N PRO A 178 -17.99 1.56 -1.06
CA PRO A 178 -18.20 0.36 -1.86
C PRO A 178 -18.05 0.61 -3.37
N PHE A 179 -18.32 1.84 -3.83
CA PHE A 179 -18.12 2.23 -5.23
C PHE A 179 -16.62 2.33 -5.58
N LEU A 180 -15.78 2.82 -4.66
CA LEU A 180 -14.33 2.78 -4.86
C LEU A 180 -13.82 1.34 -4.91
N TYR A 181 -14.31 0.47 -4.01
CA TYR A 181 -13.94 -0.95 -4.06
C TYR A 181 -14.37 -1.61 -5.37
N SER A 182 -15.58 -1.32 -5.86
CA SER A 182 -16.09 -1.84 -7.14
C SER A 182 -15.21 -1.42 -8.32
N GLY A 183 -14.85 -0.13 -8.41
CA GLY A 183 -13.89 0.37 -9.41
C GLY A 183 -12.52 -0.31 -9.30
N LEU A 184 -11.91 -0.35 -8.10
CA LEU A 184 -10.61 -1.00 -7.90
C LEU A 184 -10.63 -2.50 -8.26
N ARG A 185 -11.73 -3.18 -7.94
CA ARG A 185 -11.97 -4.59 -8.31
C ARG A 185 -12.03 -4.78 -9.83
N ALA A 186 -12.58 -3.82 -10.57
CA ALA A 186 -12.63 -3.84 -12.03
C ALA A 186 -11.26 -3.62 -12.70
N LEU A 187 -10.30 -3.03 -11.98
CA LEU A 187 -8.90 -2.89 -12.41
C LEU A 187 -8.04 -4.11 -12.04
N ALA A 188 -8.34 -4.78 -10.92
CA ALA A 188 -7.53 -5.82 -10.28
C ALA A 188 -7.46 -7.18 -11.03
N ARG A 189 -7.02 -7.19 -12.29
CA ARG A 189 -6.92 -8.39 -13.16
C ARG A 189 -6.26 -9.60 -12.49
N TYR A 190 -5.08 -9.38 -11.89
CA TYR A 190 -4.37 -10.38 -11.11
C TYR A 190 -3.58 -9.69 -10.00
N TYR A 191 -4.08 -9.77 -8.77
CA TYR A 191 -3.35 -9.27 -7.60
C TYR A 191 -3.74 -10.09 -6.36
N PRO A 192 -3.12 -11.26 -6.11
CA PRO A 192 -3.64 -12.25 -5.15
C PRO A 192 -3.87 -11.72 -3.73
N SER A 193 -3.08 -10.75 -3.27
CA SER A 193 -3.25 -10.08 -1.97
C SER A 193 -4.41 -9.08 -1.90
N PHE A 194 -4.93 -8.60 -3.04
CA PHE A 194 -6.16 -7.80 -3.10
C PHE A 194 -7.42 -8.69 -2.99
N TRP A 195 -7.33 -9.93 -3.47
CA TRP A 195 -8.45 -10.89 -3.49
C TRP A 195 -8.48 -11.84 -2.27
N GLY A 196 -7.46 -11.82 -1.41
CA GLY A 196 -7.43 -12.59 -0.16
C GLY A 196 -8.50 -12.17 0.85
N GLN A 197 -8.76 -12.97 1.89
CA GLN A 197 -9.63 -12.51 3.00
C GLN A 197 -8.97 -11.33 3.73
N PRO A 198 -9.72 -10.28 4.10
CA PRO A 198 -11.19 -10.22 4.15
C PRO A 198 -11.91 -9.86 2.83
N ALA A 199 -11.21 -9.46 1.75
CA ALA A 199 -11.85 -9.05 0.50
C ALA A 199 -12.69 -10.17 -0.14
N GLY A 200 -12.24 -11.43 -0.01
CA GLY A 200 -13.03 -12.61 -0.40
C GLY A 200 -14.41 -12.71 0.28
N ASP A 201 -14.56 -12.21 1.52
CA ASP A 201 -15.83 -12.27 2.26
C ASP A 201 -16.77 -11.13 1.87
N LEU A 202 -16.22 -9.93 1.61
CA LEU A 202 -16.97 -8.79 1.04
C LEU A 202 -17.71 -9.16 -0.25
N LEU A 203 -17.06 -9.97 -1.09
CA LEU A 203 -17.59 -10.40 -2.39
C LEU A 203 -18.79 -11.33 -2.24
N ASN A 204 -18.75 -12.25 -1.27
CA ASN A 204 -19.89 -13.10 -0.94
C ASN A 204 -21.05 -12.31 -0.32
N GLN A 205 -20.75 -11.17 0.33
CA GLN A 205 -21.73 -10.34 1.04
C GLN A 205 -22.41 -9.28 0.16
N GLN A 206 -21.90 -8.97 -1.04
CA GLN A 206 -22.61 -8.11 -2.01
C GLN A 206 -24.00 -8.66 -2.42
N ALA A 207 -24.27 -9.97 -2.22
CA ALA A 207 -25.58 -10.57 -2.42
C ALA A 207 -26.61 -10.23 -1.31
N THR A 208 -26.19 -9.64 -0.18
CA THR A 208 -27.04 -9.45 1.02
C THR A 208 -26.81 -8.10 1.70
N ARG A 209 -27.66 -7.11 1.36
CA ARG A 209 -28.00 -5.88 2.13
C ARG A 209 -26.85 -5.20 2.90
N ALA A 210 -26.38 -4.07 2.37
CA ALA A 210 -25.27 -3.25 2.87
C ALA A 210 -25.49 -2.57 4.25
N ALA A 211 -25.67 -3.36 5.32
CA ALA A 211 -25.91 -2.87 6.68
C ALA A 211 -24.94 -3.41 7.74
N ASP A 212 -24.18 -4.49 7.45
CA ASP A 212 -23.42 -5.25 8.47
C ASP A 212 -22.03 -5.72 7.95
N VAL A 213 -21.49 -5.03 6.94
CA VAL A 213 -20.28 -5.42 6.21
C VAL A 213 -19.09 -4.57 6.67
N SER A 214 -18.30 -5.07 7.62
CA SER A 214 -17.18 -4.35 8.26
C SER A 214 -15.78 -4.82 7.83
N GLY A 215 -15.66 -5.41 6.63
CA GLY A 215 -14.35 -5.73 6.05
C GLY A 215 -13.69 -4.48 5.45
N GLU A 216 -12.87 -3.79 6.22
CA GLU A 216 -12.11 -2.63 5.71
C GLU A 216 -10.90 -3.09 4.87
N ILE A 217 -10.88 -2.75 3.59
CA ILE A 217 -9.74 -3.05 2.70
C ILE A 217 -8.64 -2.03 2.95
N THR A 218 -7.46 -2.51 3.35
CA THR A 218 -6.30 -1.69 3.66
C THR A 218 -5.18 -1.93 2.66
N ILE A 219 -4.74 -0.88 1.98
CA ILE A 219 -3.65 -0.90 1.00
C ILE A 219 -2.44 -0.22 1.64
N HIS A 220 -1.44 -1.01 2.05
CA HIS A 220 -0.23 -0.51 2.72
C HIS A 220 0.77 0.12 1.73
N GLU A 221 1.59 1.06 2.20
CA GLU A 221 2.75 1.56 1.44
C GLU A 221 3.66 0.40 0.95
N PRO A 222 4.29 0.50 -0.23
CA PRO A 222 4.34 1.66 -1.14
C PRO A 222 3.07 1.89 -1.98
N TRP A 223 1.94 1.24 -1.64
CA TRP A 223 0.68 1.25 -2.41
C TRP A 223 0.83 0.59 -3.78
N GLY A 224 1.67 -0.45 -3.86
CA GLY A 224 2.04 -1.12 -5.12
C GLY A 224 0.86 -1.48 -6.03
N PHE A 225 -0.24 -1.99 -5.45
CA PHE A 225 -1.48 -2.26 -6.19
C PHE A 225 -1.99 -1.05 -7.00
N LEU A 226 -1.98 0.15 -6.41
CA LEU A 226 -2.44 1.38 -7.07
C LEU A 226 -1.40 1.95 -8.03
N LEU A 227 -0.10 1.81 -7.70
CA LEU A 227 0.99 2.29 -8.57
C LEU A 227 1.21 1.38 -9.80
N HIS A 228 0.94 0.09 -9.71
CA HIS A 228 0.99 -0.83 -10.85
C HIS A 228 -0.20 -0.60 -11.81
N HIS A 229 -1.39 -0.32 -11.27
CA HIS A 229 -2.61 -0.08 -12.04
C HIS A 229 -2.89 1.41 -12.29
N PHE A 230 -1.87 2.27 -12.24
CA PHE A 230 -2.03 3.72 -12.36
C PHE A 230 -2.56 4.16 -13.73
N MET A 231 -2.06 3.53 -14.80
CA MET A 231 -2.53 3.81 -16.16
C MET A 231 -3.95 3.27 -16.39
N GLU A 232 -4.33 2.15 -15.75
CA GLU A 232 -5.68 1.61 -15.82
C GLU A 232 -6.68 2.46 -15.00
N MET A 233 -6.28 3.06 -13.88
CA MET A 233 -7.09 4.09 -13.20
C MET A 233 -7.34 5.29 -14.13
N GLU A 234 -6.30 5.78 -14.81
CA GLU A 234 -6.41 6.89 -15.76
C GLU A 234 -7.34 6.56 -16.94
N ALA A 235 -7.22 5.35 -17.52
CA ALA A 235 -8.10 4.89 -18.59
C ALA A 235 -9.56 4.68 -18.13
N PHE A 236 -9.77 4.24 -16.88
CA PHE A 236 -11.10 4.12 -16.27
C PHE A 236 -11.78 5.49 -16.11
N ILE A 237 -11.03 6.46 -15.60
CA ILE A 237 -11.44 7.88 -15.46
C ILE A 237 -11.83 8.49 -16.82
N GLN A 238 -11.01 8.27 -17.85
CA GLN A 238 -11.23 8.84 -19.18
C GLN A 238 -12.39 8.17 -19.95
N SER A 239 -12.84 6.98 -19.55
CA SER A 239 -13.88 6.23 -20.27
C SER A 239 -15.27 6.86 -20.18
N THR A 240 -16.01 6.84 -21.29
CA THR A 240 -17.44 7.22 -21.34
C THR A 240 -18.32 6.05 -20.91
N SER A 241 -19.59 6.30 -20.56
CA SER A 241 -20.56 5.22 -20.27
C SER A 241 -21.09 4.50 -21.53
N GLU A 242 -20.56 4.82 -22.71
CA GLU A 242 -20.95 4.24 -24.01
C GLU A 242 -19.80 3.42 -24.63
N ASP A 243 -18.55 3.84 -24.42
CA ASP A 243 -17.32 3.16 -24.88
C ASP A 243 -16.65 2.30 -23.79
N SER A 244 -17.08 2.42 -22.53
CA SER A 244 -16.47 1.72 -21.38
C SER A 244 -16.61 0.19 -21.49
N PRO A 245 -15.50 -0.58 -21.46
CA PRO A 245 -15.55 -2.05 -21.40
C PRO A 245 -16.01 -2.58 -20.04
N TRP A 246 -16.22 -1.71 -19.04
CA TRP A 246 -16.64 -2.06 -17.69
C TRP A 246 -18.16 -2.04 -17.49
N ILE A 247 -18.92 -1.47 -18.43
CA ILE A 247 -20.38 -1.40 -18.38
C ILE A 247 -21.01 -1.99 -19.65
N SER A 248 -22.19 -2.60 -19.51
CA SER A 248 -22.96 -3.08 -20.66
C SER A 248 -23.56 -1.91 -21.44
N ALA A 249 -23.52 -1.95 -22.77
CA ALA A 249 -24.24 -0.99 -23.62
C ALA A 249 -25.76 -0.94 -23.30
N ASN A 250 -26.32 -2.07 -22.83
CA ASN A 250 -27.72 -2.21 -22.40
C ASN A 250 -27.96 -1.92 -20.90
N ALA A 251 -26.97 -1.36 -20.19
CA ALA A 251 -27.10 -1.05 -18.76
C ALA A 251 -28.20 -0.02 -18.49
N SER A 252 -28.91 -0.22 -17.37
CA SER A 252 -29.96 0.68 -16.89
C SER A 252 -29.40 2.03 -16.44
N ALA A 253 -30.28 3.02 -16.32
CA ALA A 253 -29.92 4.34 -15.78
C ALA A 253 -29.28 4.26 -14.39
N ALA A 254 -29.74 3.33 -13.53
CA ALA A 254 -29.18 3.14 -12.19
C ALA A 254 -27.75 2.55 -12.21
N GLU A 255 -27.46 1.65 -13.16
CA GLU A 255 -26.09 1.13 -13.36
C GLU A 255 -25.16 2.19 -13.96
N LYS A 256 -25.67 3.05 -14.86
CA LYS A 256 -24.90 4.19 -15.39
C LYS A 256 -24.63 5.26 -14.34
N ASP A 257 -25.63 5.61 -13.51
CA ASP A 257 -25.47 6.51 -12.36
C ASP A 257 -24.51 5.91 -11.30
N ALA A 258 -24.47 4.57 -11.14
CA ALA A 258 -23.52 3.91 -10.24
C ALA A 258 -22.09 3.94 -10.79
N PHE A 259 -21.88 3.59 -12.06
CA PHE A 259 -20.57 3.64 -12.72
C PHE A 259 -19.98 5.07 -12.74
N GLN A 260 -20.82 6.09 -12.91
CA GLN A 260 -20.43 7.49 -12.74
C GLN A 260 -19.81 7.75 -11.35
N LEU A 261 -20.44 7.25 -10.29
CA LEU A 261 -19.99 7.41 -8.91
C LEU A 261 -18.74 6.57 -8.59
N GLU A 262 -18.60 5.37 -9.17
CA GLU A 262 -17.35 4.59 -9.13
C GLU A 262 -16.19 5.37 -9.75
N ARG A 263 -16.43 6.01 -10.91
CA ARG A 263 -15.44 6.81 -11.65
C ARG A 263 -15.03 8.08 -10.90
N GLU A 264 -15.98 8.80 -10.30
CA GLU A 264 -15.72 9.95 -9.40
C GLU A 264 -14.89 9.54 -8.17
N HIS A 265 -15.15 8.36 -7.62
CA HIS A 265 -14.39 7.86 -6.47
C HIS A 265 -12.98 7.37 -6.86
N ILE A 266 -12.80 6.79 -8.05
CA ILE A 266 -11.48 6.45 -8.60
C ILE A 266 -10.68 7.71 -8.93
N GLN A 267 -11.32 8.78 -9.43
CA GLN A 267 -10.68 10.10 -9.65
C GLN A 267 -10.02 10.62 -8.37
N HIS A 268 -10.75 10.66 -7.25
CA HIS A 268 -10.19 11.08 -5.95
C HIS A 268 -8.96 10.26 -5.50
N LEU A 269 -8.89 8.97 -5.86
CA LEU A 269 -7.75 8.11 -5.53
C LEU A 269 -6.59 8.27 -6.51
N TYR A 270 -6.88 8.47 -7.80
CA TYR A 270 -5.87 8.78 -8.82
C TYR A 270 -5.16 10.11 -8.50
N ASP A 271 -5.91 11.18 -8.20
CA ASP A 271 -5.33 12.49 -7.83
C ASP A 271 -4.46 12.41 -6.57
N PHE A 272 -4.83 11.52 -5.64
CA PHE A 272 -4.05 11.23 -4.45
C PHE A 272 -2.74 10.47 -4.72
N VAL A 273 -2.77 9.45 -5.58
CA VAL A 273 -1.61 8.61 -5.90
C VAL A 273 -0.66 9.31 -6.88
N LYS A 274 -1.18 10.19 -7.74
CA LYS A 274 -0.46 10.81 -8.86
C LYS A 274 0.85 11.51 -8.48
N PRO A 275 0.95 12.39 -7.47
CA PRO A 275 2.22 13.02 -7.10
C PRO A 275 3.30 12.00 -6.73
N ARG A 276 2.92 10.86 -6.12
CA ARG A 276 3.85 9.79 -5.79
C ARG A 276 4.26 8.98 -7.02
N TYR A 277 3.33 8.71 -7.93
CA TYR A 277 3.64 8.07 -9.21
C TYR A 277 4.66 8.90 -10.01
N GLU A 278 4.42 10.21 -10.13
CA GLU A 278 5.29 11.13 -10.85
C GLU A 278 6.66 11.31 -10.19
N ALA A 279 6.74 11.25 -8.85
CA ALA A 279 8.00 11.37 -8.10
C ALA A 279 8.82 10.07 -7.99
N GLN A 280 8.18 8.89 -7.94
CA GLN A 280 8.87 7.61 -7.64
C GLN A 280 8.86 6.65 -8.84
N VAL A 281 7.70 6.45 -9.47
CA VAL A 281 7.55 5.47 -10.56
C VAL A 281 8.08 6.02 -11.88
N LEU A 282 7.65 7.23 -12.27
CA LEU A 282 8.00 7.81 -13.57
C LEU A 282 9.53 7.96 -13.80
N PRO A 283 10.36 8.32 -12.81
CA PRO A 283 11.82 8.30 -12.97
C PRO A 283 12.37 6.87 -13.12
N CYS A 284 11.83 5.89 -12.40
CA CYS A 284 12.24 4.50 -12.52
C CYS A 284 11.88 3.89 -13.88
N THR A 285 10.68 4.16 -14.41
CA THR A 285 10.28 3.74 -15.76
C THR A 285 11.23 4.35 -16.80
N LYS A 286 11.56 5.65 -16.69
CA LYS A 286 12.52 6.31 -17.58
C LYS A 286 13.92 5.70 -17.51
N LEU A 287 14.40 5.34 -16.31
CA LEU A 287 15.69 4.64 -16.13
C LEU A 287 15.67 3.27 -16.81
N LEU A 288 14.60 2.49 -16.62
CA LEU A 288 14.39 1.20 -17.27
C LEU A 288 14.26 1.33 -18.79
N GLU A 289 13.70 2.41 -19.32
CA GLU A 289 13.58 2.63 -20.76
C GLU A 289 14.90 3.05 -21.41
N ALA A 290 15.65 3.98 -20.78
CA ALA A 290 16.69 4.79 -21.43
C ALA A 290 17.84 4.01 -22.09
N THR A 291 18.26 2.86 -21.53
CA THR A 291 19.40 2.10 -22.04
C THR A 291 19.23 0.60 -21.80
N PRO A 292 19.73 -0.28 -22.68
CA PRO A 292 20.29 -1.56 -22.24
C PRO A 292 21.69 -1.31 -21.63
N PRO A 293 22.03 -1.99 -20.52
CA PRO A 293 21.25 -3.00 -19.82
C PRO A 293 20.23 -2.39 -18.83
N LYS A 294 19.26 -3.20 -18.38
CA LYS A 294 18.12 -2.73 -17.57
C LYS A 294 18.51 -2.57 -16.09
N MET A 295 18.88 -1.35 -15.72
CA MET A 295 19.27 -0.95 -14.36
C MET A 295 18.05 -0.62 -13.48
N ILE A 296 18.09 -0.99 -12.20
CA ILE A 296 17.04 -0.69 -11.22
C ILE A 296 17.62 -0.40 -9.82
N PRO A 297 17.13 0.60 -9.07
CA PRO A 297 17.41 0.75 -7.65
C PRO A 297 16.63 -0.25 -6.79
N PHE A 298 17.24 -0.73 -5.71
CA PHE A 298 16.68 -1.76 -4.82
C PHE A 298 15.27 -1.44 -4.30
N ASP A 299 15.00 -0.18 -3.94
CA ASP A 299 13.69 0.23 -3.41
C ASP A 299 12.57 0.31 -4.46
N MET A 300 12.85 0.08 -5.75
CA MET A 300 11.83 -0.01 -6.82
C MET A 300 11.57 -1.45 -7.31
N LEU A 301 12.24 -2.46 -6.73
CA LEU A 301 12.05 -3.86 -7.14
C LEU A 301 10.61 -4.37 -7.00
N TRP A 302 9.84 -3.82 -6.05
CA TRP A 302 8.41 -4.15 -5.91
C TRP A 302 7.56 -3.74 -7.13
N TYR A 303 7.99 -2.73 -7.88
CA TYR A 303 7.29 -2.23 -9.07
C TYR A 303 7.53 -3.13 -10.28
N VAL A 304 8.77 -3.56 -10.52
CA VAL A 304 9.11 -4.48 -11.62
C VAL A 304 8.61 -5.90 -11.34
N PHE A 305 8.71 -6.38 -10.10
CA PHE A 305 8.17 -7.67 -9.69
C PHE A 305 6.69 -7.58 -9.26
N ALA A 306 5.88 -6.83 -10.01
CA ALA A 306 4.44 -6.77 -9.81
C ALA A 306 3.81 -8.18 -9.74
N PRO A 307 2.82 -8.42 -8.85
CA PRO A 307 2.07 -9.68 -8.87
C PRO A 307 1.47 -9.96 -10.25
N GLY A 308 1.75 -11.15 -10.79
CA GLY A 308 1.40 -11.52 -12.16
C GLY A 308 2.54 -11.39 -13.17
N THR A 309 3.67 -10.75 -12.84
CA THR A 309 4.89 -10.77 -13.67
C THR A 309 5.46 -12.19 -13.77
N ASP A 310 5.70 -12.64 -14.99
CA ASP A 310 6.47 -13.85 -15.29
C ASP A 310 7.97 -13.57 -15.09
N VAL A 311 8.66 -14.44 -14.36
CA VAL A 311 10.08 -14.31 -14.02
C VAL A 311 10.84 -15.62 -14.25
N TYR A 312 12.06 -15.52 -14.76
CA TYR A 312 13.05 -16.59 -14.63
C TYR A 312 13.67 -16.52 -13.24
N LEU A 313 13.56 -17.61 -12.49
CA LEU A 313 14.35 -17.84 -11.28
C LEU A 313 15.62 -18.59 -11.66
N GLN A 314 16.77 -17.92 -11.52
CA GLN A 314 18.08 -18.53 -11.70
C GLN A 314 18.43 -19.39 -10.48
N GLN A 315 19.10 -20.52 -10.71
CA GLN A 315 19.67 -21.33 -9.64
C GLN A 315 21.01 -21.90 -10.08
N THR A 316 22.01 -21.82 -9.19
CA THR A 316 23.35 -22.35 -9.45
C THR A 316 23.31 -23.83 -9.85
N GLY A 317 23.62 -24.12 -11.11
CA GLY A 317 23.68 -25.48 -11.64
C GLY A 317 22.35 -26.11 -12.09
N LEU A 318 21.27 -25.34 -12.19
CA LEU A 318 19.98 -25.78 -12.77
C LEU A 318 19.58 -24.88 -13.95
N LEU A 319 18.71 -25.39 -14.82
CA LEU A 319 18.09 -24.58 -15.87
C LEU A 319 17.17 -23.51 -15.24
N PRO A 320 17.09 -22.29 -15.81
CA PRO A 320 16.19 -21.25 -15.31
C PRO A 320 14.74 -21.73 -15.21
N GLN A 321 14.12 -21.53 -14.04
CA GLN A 321 12.73 -21.95 -13.81
C GLN A 321 11.79 -20.77 -14.01
N VAL A 322 10.89 -20.86 -15.00
CA VAL A 322 9.80 -19.89 -15.15
C VAL A 322 8.86 -20.00 -13.95
N CYS A 323 8.69 -18.88 -13.26
CA CYS A 323 7.78 -18.68 -12.14
C CYS A 323 6.93 -17.43 -12.40
N VAL A 324 5.85 -17.27 -11.65
CA VAL A 324 4.97 -16.10 -11.68
C VAL A 324 4.93 -15.50 -10.28
N VAL A 325 5.04 -14.18 -10.13
CA VAL A 325 4.99 -13.53 -8.81
C VAL A 325 3.57 -13.57 -8.24
N THR A 326 3.38 -14.06 -7.00
CA THR A 326 2.10 -13.89 -6.26
C THR A 326 2.08 -12.63 -5.41
N ARG A 327 3.21 -12.26 -4.82
CA ARG A 327 3.31 -11.15 -3.86
C ARG A 327 4.77 -10.70 -3.73
N VAL A 328 4.94 -9.39 -3.57
CA VAL A 328 6.17 -8.80 -3.03
C VAL A 328 5.91 -8.36 -1.59
N SER A 329 6.86 -8.61 -0.69
CA SER A 329 6.90 -8.04 0.65
C SER A 329 8.33 -7.82 1.09
N SER A 330 8.55 -6.93 2.04
CA SER A 330 9.86 -6.64 2.63
C SER A 330 9.96 -7.14 4.07
N ASP A 331 11.17 -7.14 4.62
CA ASP A 331 11.42 -7.44 6.04
C ASP A 331 10.71 -6.50 7.03
N LEU A 332 10.28 -5.33 6.54
CA LEU A 332 9.51 -4.35 7.29
C LEU A 332 8.01 -4.70 7.38
N ASP A 333 7.51 -5.59 6.52
CA ASP A 333 6.09 -5.96 6.44
C ASP A 333 5.72 -7.17 7.36
N ASP A 334 6.72 -7.85 7.92
CA ASP A 334 6.55 -8.96 8.87
C ASP A 334 6.19 -8.48 10.29
N GLU A 335 4.97 -7.92 10.46
CA GLU A 335 4.40 -7.46 11.76
C GLU A 335 4.55 -8.51 12.89
N GLY A 336 4.59 -9.81 12.54
CA GLY A 336 4.67 -10.92 13.49
C GLY A 336 6.01 -11.09 14.21
N SER A 337 7.12 -10.58 13.66
CA SER A 337 8.46 -11.01 14.10
C SER A 337 8.91 -10.38 15.43
N HIS A 338 9.02 -9.05 15.52
CA HIS A 338 9.52 -8.38 16.74
C HIS A 338 8.86 -7.01 17.08
N GLY A 339 7.53 -6.93 16.99
CA GLY A 339 6.72 -6.13 17.92
C GLY A 339 6.91 -4.61 17.96
N SER A 340 7.53 -4.00 16.94
CA SER A 340 7.69 -2.54 16.84
C SER A 340 7.30 -2.02 15.46
N ARG A 341 6.05 -1.51 15.39
CA ARG A 341 5.55 -0.60 14.32
C ARG A 341 6.40 0.67 14.14
N PHE A 342 7.34 0.89 15.07
CA PHE A 342 8.19 2.06 15.15
C PHE A 342 9.69 1.71 15.03
N SER A 343 10.07 0.56 14.44
CA SER A 343 11.49 0.32 14.11
C SER A 343 11.90 1.15 12.89
N GLN A 344 12.95 1.97 12.98
CA GLN A 344 13.56 2.68 11.84
C GLN A 344 14.59 1.79 11.12
N ARG A 345 14.20 0.56 10.77
CA ARG A 345 15.06 -0.32 10.00
C ARG A 345 15.06 0.12 8.54
N ARG A 346 16.25 0.28 7.95
CA ARG A 346 16.39 0.27 6.49
C ARG A 346 16.05 -1.14 6.00
N ARG A 347 15.42 -1.23 4.84
CA ARG A 347 14.95 -2.50 4.25
C ARG A 347 16.15 -3.39 3.94
N GLU A 348 16.28 -4.51 4.64
CA GLU A 348 17.37 -5.47 4.42
C GLU A 348 17.13 -6.34 3.18
N TYR A 349 15.86 -6.63 2.83
CA TYR A 349 15.52 -7.51 1.71
C TYR A 349 14.08 -7.36 1.19
N TRP A 350 13.89 -7.74 -0.07
CA TRP A 350 12.58 -8.08 -0.65
C TRP A 350 12.41 -9.60 -0.71
N ASN A 351 11.30 -10.10 -0.17
CA ASN A 351 10.76 -11.42 -0.44
C ASN A 351 9.88 -11.34 -1.70
N LEU A 352 10.15 -12.21 -2.67
CA LEU A 352 9.18 -12.55 -3.71
C LEU A 352 8.54 -13.88 -3.35
N GLU A 353 7.23 -13.87 -3.09
CA GLU A 353 6.43 -15.09 -3.16
C GLU A 353 6.15 -15.37 -4.64
N LEU A 354 6.47 -16.59 -5.08
CA LEU A 354 6.42 -17.05 -6.46
C LEU A 354 5.55 -18.32 -6.54
N TRP A 355 5.06 -18.63 -7.74
CA TRP A 355 4.53 -19.96 -8.05
C TRP A 355 4.97 -20.46 -9.41
N TYR A 356 5.00 -21.77 -9.58
CA TYR A 356 5.29 -22.43 -10.86
C TYR A 356 4.39 -23.67 -11.05
N LEU A 357 4.35 -24.19 -12.28
CA LEU A 357 3.70 -25.45 -12.59
C LEU A 357 4.72 -26.60 -12.51
N ASP A 358 4.40 -27.61 -11.71
CA ASP A 358 5.20 -28.80 -11.44
C ASP A 358 4.48 -30.03 -12.01
N SER A 359 5.19 -30.92 -12.69
CA SER A 359 4.60 -32.10 -13.32
C SER A 359 5.45 -33.36 -13.11
N ASP A 360 4.77 -34.41 -12.64
CA ASP A 360 5.30 -35.78 -12.52
C ASP A 360 5.02 -36.64 -13.76
N GLY A 361 4.50 -36.03 -14.84
CA GLY A 361 4.06 -36.72 -16.05
C GLY A 361 2.69 -37.39 -15.97
N GLN A 362 2.03 -37.36 -14.80
CA GLN A 362 0.64 -37.83 -14.62
C GLN A 362 -0.31 -36.68 -14.27
N SER A 363 0.20 -35.67 -13.58
CA SER A 363 -0.51 -34.50 -13.09
C SER A 363 0.28 -33.22 -13.38
N ILE A 364 -0.41 -32.08 -13.30
CA ILE A 364 0.21 -30.75 -13.25
C ILE A 364 -0.31 -30.07 -12.00
N THR A 365 0.59 -29.59 -11.14
CA THR A 365 0.26 -29.00 -9.84
C THR A 365 0.91 -27.64 -9.69
N ARG A 366 0.22 -26.71 -9.00
CA ARG A 366 0.80 -25.41 -8.63
C ARG A 366 1.66 -25.57 -7.39
N ARG A 367 2.95 -25.24 -7.49
CA ARG A 367 3.87 -25.14 -6.35
C ARG A 367 4.11 -23.69 -6.00
N SER A 368 4.15 -23.38 -4.71
CA SER A 368 4.66 -22.10 -4.19
C SER A 368 6.17 -22.16 -3.99
N ARG A 369 6.82 -21.01 -4.13
CA ARG A 369 8.26 -20.83 -3.93
C ARG A 369 8.52 -19.44 -3.35
N THR A 370 9.68 -19.23 -2.72
CA THR A 370 10.11 -17.91 -2.25
C THR A 370 11.51 -17.63 -2.75
N CYS A 371 11.75 -16.41 -3.23
CA CYS A 371 13.07 -15.86 -3.51
C CYS A 371 13.30 -14.64 -2.59
N ARG A 372 14.55 -14.35 -2.22
CA ARG A 372 14.92 -13.22 -1.36
C ARG A 372 16.04 -12.41 -1.99
N ILE A 373 15.71 -11.24 -2.52
CA ILE A 373 16.68 -10.26 -3.03
C ILE A 373 17.18 -9.44 -1.84
N ARG A 374 18.50 -9.40 -1.62
CA ARG A 374 19.11 -8.57 -0.56
C ARG A 374 19.26 -7.12 -1.04
N THR A 375 19.31 -6.19 -0.10
CA THR A 375 19.68 -4.80 -0.38
C THR A 375 21.06 -4.70 -1.04
N TYR A 376 21.17 -3.79 -2.00
CA TYR A 376 22.41 -3.42 -2.71
C TYR A 376 22.47 -1.90 -2.87
N PRO A 377 23.67 -1.29 -2.93
CA PRO A 377 23.82 0.16 -3.07
C PRO A 377 23.53 0.62 -4.52
N GLY A 378 22.92 1.79 -4.68
CA GLY A 378 22.74 2.42 -5.99
C GLY A 378 21.74 1.70 -6.89
N VAL A 379 22.20 1.20 -8.03
CA VAL A 379 21.41 0.48 -9.03
C VAL A 379 22.14 -0.78 -9.47
N GLU A 380 21.39 -1.85 -9.72
CA GLU A 380 21.90 -3.16 -10.15
C GLU A 380 21.22 -3.57 -11.47
N GLU A 381 21.85 -4.46 -12.23
CA GLU A 381 21.27 -4.96 -13.48
C GLU A 381 20.24 -6.08 -13.22
N LEU A 382 19.05 -5.98 -13.82
CA LEU A 382 17.97 -6.96 -13.61
C LEU A 382 18.36 -8.42 -13.94
N ILE A 383 19.26 -8.66 -14.90
CA ILE A 383 19.69 -10.02 -15.25
C ILE A 383 20.74 -10.59 -14.28
N CYS A 384 21.39 -9.74 -13.49
CA CYS A 384 22.38 -10.12 -12.47
C CYS A 384 21.74 -10.54 -11.14
N LEU A 385 20.43 -10.32 -10.98
CA LEU A 385 19.66 -10.79 -9.85
C LEU A 385 19.34 -12.30 -9.98
N ASP A 386 19.20 -13.00 -8.85
CA ASP A 386 18.73 -14.39 -8.78
C ASP A 386 17.36 -14.62 -9.48
N VAL A 387 16.63 -13.55 -9.75
CA VAL A 387 15.31 -13.54 -10.37
C VAL A 387 15.19 -12.36 -11.33
N CYS A 388 14.81 -12.61 -12.58
CA CYS A 388 14.71 -11.61 -13.64
C CYS A 388 13.35 -11.72 -14.37
N PRO A 389 12.67 -10.61 -14.73
CA PRO A 389 11.48 -10.68 -15.58
C PRO A 389 11.77 -11.38 -16.91
N VAL A 390 10.85 -12.23 -17.37
CA VAL A 390 10.98 -12.97 -18.64
C VAL A 390 11.15 -12.00 -19.81
N ASP A 391 10.37 -10.92 -19.85
CA ASP A 391 10.45 -9.92 -20.92
C ASP A 391 11.76 -9.13 -20.93
N VAL A 392 12.51 -9.08 -19.83
CA VAL A 392 13.85 -8.47 -19.76
C VAL A 392 14.91 -9.47 -20.20
N TRP A 393 14.80 -10.72 -19.73
CA TRP A 393 15.72 -11.80 -20.08
C TRP A 393 15.68 -12.15 -21.56
N ASP A 394 14.49 -12.35 -22.13
CA ASP A 394 14.31 -12.68 -23.55
C ASP A 394 14.87 -11.58 -24.46
N LYS A 395 14.73 -10.31 -24.07
CA LYS A 395 15.32 -9.18 -24.81
C LYS A 395 16.84 -9.12 -24.72
N HIS A 396 17.47 -9.80 -23.76
CA HIS A 396 18.92 -9.94 -23.66
C HIS A 396 19.42 -11.15 -24.48
N ASP A 397 18.80 -12.32 -24.32
CA ASP A 397 19.23 -13.57 -24.98
C ASP A 397 19.10 -13.50 -26.52
N ASN A 398 18.13 -12.73 -27.05
CA ASN A 398 17.95 -12.49 -28.49
C ASN A 398 19.07 -11.65 -29.16
N PHE A 399 20.16 -11.29 -28.47
CA PHE A 399 21.35 -10.66 -29.04
C PHE A 399 22.63 -11.55 -29.03
N GLY A 400 22.49 -12.85 -28.73
CA GLY A 400 23.58 -13.85 -28.76
C GLY A 400 23.94 -14.40 -30.13
#